data_AF-A0A3P6S2E8-F1
#
_entry.id   AF-A0A3P6S2E8-F1
#
_cell.length_a   1.000
_cell.length_b   1.000
_cell.length_c   1.000
_cell.angle_alpha   90.00
_cell.angle_beta   90.00
_cell.angle_gamma   90.00
#
_symmetry.space_group_name_H-M   'P 1'
#
loop_
_entity.id
_entity.type
_entity.pdbx_description
1 polymer ?
#
loop_
_entity_poly.entity_id
_entity_poly.type
_entity_poly.pdbx_seq_one_letter_code
_entity_poly.pdbx_strand_id
1 'polypeptide(L)'
;MMLQNFFGDTFFDAEGKCKDAGGHLTSIHSPEENLFVAGLAKSGYSITDYPKGTWIGLARADYLNSNWTAEWIWTDGTKVDFLAWAPNRPSKSADKERCVLV
;
A
#
# COMPACT_ATOMS: atom_id res chain seq x y z
N MET A 1 12.18 6.70 -1.36
CA MET A 1 10.71 6.91 -1.36
C MET A 1 10.30 7.49 -2.70
N MET A 2 9.55 6.76 -3.51
CA MET A 2 8.98 7.25 -4.76
C MET A 2 7.48 6.99 -4.72
N LEU A 3 6.70 8.05 -4.83
CA LEU A 3 5.26 8.01 -5.08
C LEU A 3 5.07 8.43 -6.53
N GLN A 4 5.00 7.46 -7.43
CA GLN A 4 4.60 7.69 -8.82
C GLN A 4 3.08 7.50 -8.91
N ASN A 5 2.41 8.34 -9.70
CA ASN A 5 0.97 8.21 -9.92
C ASN A 5 0.67 7.00 -10.83
N PHE A 6 -0.06 6.02 -10.31
CA PHE A 6 -0.27 4.70 -10.91
C PHE A 6 -1.71 4.52 -11.42
N PHE A 7 -2.21 5.47 -12.23
CA PHE A 7 -3.59 5.45 -12.72
C PHE A 7 -3.86 4.21 -13.61
N GLY A 8 -4.54 3.20 -13.04
CA GLY A 8 -4.93 1.97 -13.75
C GLY A 8 -4.06 0.75 -13.48
N ASP A 9 -2.98 0.91 -12.72
CA ASP A 9 -2.06 -0.16 -12.35
C ASP A 9 -2.62 -1.07 -11.25
N THR A 10 -2.29 -2.35 -11.32
CA THR A 10 -2.46 -3.27 -10.20
C THR A 10 -1.42 -3.00 -9.11
N PHE A 11 -1.61 -3.57 -7.92
CA PHE A 11 -0.59 -3.51 -6.86
C PHE A 11 0.79 -3.98 -7.34
N PHE A 12 0.84 -5.06 -8.14
CA PHE A 12 2.10 -5.61 -8.63
C PHE A 12 2.75 -4.72 -9.69
N ASP A 13 1.97 -4.04 -10.53
CA ASP A 13 2.50 -3.08 -11.50
C ASP A 13 3.14 -1.88 -10.79
N ALA A 14 2.49 -1.38 -9.73
CA ALA A 14 3.01 -0.29 -8.91
C ALA A 14 4.30 -0.69 -8.16
N GLU A 15 4.32 -1.87 -7.53
CA GLU A 15 5.52 -2.41 -6.88
C GLU A 15 6.65 -2.67 -7.89
N GLY A 16 6.33 -3.18 -9.07
CA GLY A 16 7.30 -3.38 -10.15
C GLY A 16 7.99 -2.08 -10.56
N LYS A 17 7.21 -1.01 -10.77
CA LYS A 17 7.75 0.32 -11.11
C LYS A 17 8.64 0.89 -10.00
N CYS A 18 8.29 0.68 -8.73
CA CYS A 18 9.15 1.07 -7.61
C CYS A 18 10.46 0.27 -7.59
N LYS A 19 10.41 -1.04 -7.85
CA LYS A 19 11.60 -1.91 -7.95
C LYS A 19 12.51 -1.54 -9.10
N ASP A 20 11.96 -1.26 -10.27
CA ASP A 20 12.72 -0.83 -11.46
C ASP A 20 13.52 0.45 -11.19
N ALA A 21 13.00 1.30 -10.30
CA ALA A 21 13.64 2.52 -9.89
C ALA A 21 14.50 2.36 -8.60
N GLY A 22 14.77 1.12 -8.17
CA GLY A 22 15.67 0.79 -7.07
C GLY A 22 15.07 0.89 -5.67
N GLY A 23 13.75 0.86 -5.54
CA GLY A 23 13.04 0.92 -4.26
C GLY A 23 11.86 -0.04 -4.16
N HIS A 24 10.93 0.26 -3.27
CA HIS A 24 9.70 -0.49 -3.03
C HIS A 24 8.53 0.49 -2.83
N LEU A 25 7.29 0.00 -2.92
CA LEU A 25 6.16 0.74 -2.36
C LEU A 25 6.41 1.03 -0.88
N THR A 26 5.91 2.18 -0.42
CA THR A 26 6.26 2.69 0.91
C THR A 26 5.73 1.79 2.03
N SER A 27 6.57 1.57 3.04
CA SER A 27 6.15 1.14 4.37
C SER A 27 5.73 2.36 5.21
N ILE A 28 5.04 2.10 6.33
CA ILE A 28 4.64 3.13 7.30
C ILE A 28 4.88 2.58 8.71
N HIS A 29 5.68 3.29 9.49
CA HIS A 29 6.15 2.89 10.82
C HIS A 29 5.79 3.89 11.93
N SER A 30 5.11 5.00 11.61
CA SER A 30 4.67 5.97 12.61
C SER A 30 3.42 6.75 12.21
N PRO A 31 2.70 7.37 13.17
CA PRO A 31 1.60 8.30 12.88
C PRO A 31 2.01 9.47 11.99
N GLU A 32 3.21 10.02 12.20
CA GLU A 32 3.74 11.15 11.42
C GLU A 32 3.99 10.75 9.96
N GLU A 33 4.56 9.56 9.75
CA GLU A 33 4.73 9.00 8.40
C GLU A 33 3.40 8.74 7.71
N ASN A 34 2.41 8.21 8.45
CA ASN A 34 1.07 7.98 7.94
C ASN A 34 0.40 9.28 7.44
N LEU A 35 0.51 10.35 8.22
CA LEU A 35 -0.01 11.67 7.84
C LEU A 35 0.73 12.25 6.62
N PHE A 36 2.05 12.11 6.60
CA PHE A 36 2.89 12.60 5.52
C PHE A 36 2.58 11.88 4.20
N VAL A 37 2.52 10.54 4.20
CA VAL A 37 2.18 9.72 3.03
C VAL A 37 0.76 10.03 2.54
N ALA A 38 -0.21 10.17 3.44
CA ALA A 38 -1.58 10.56 3.08
C ALA A 38 -1.66 11.96 2.44
N GLY A 39 -0.82 12.89 2.88
CA GLY A 39 -0.70 14.21 2.28
C GLY A 39 -0.15 14.16 0.85
N LEU A 40 0.90 13.36 0.64
CA LEU A 40 1.50 13.17 -0.69
C LEU A 40 0.53 12.47 -1.65
N ALA A 41 -0.13 11.40 -1.21
CA ALA A 41 -1.14 10.70 -2.00
C ALA A 41 -2.20 11.67 -2.52
N LYS A 42 -2.70 12.58 -1.67
CA LYS A 42 -3.70 13.59 -2.06
C LYS A 42 -3.17 14.64 -3.03
N SER A 43 -1.88 14.96 -3.00
CA SER A 43 -1.29 16.00 -3.85
C SER A 43 -1.21 15.63 -5.34
N GLY A 44 -1.34 14.34 -5.66
CA GLY A 44 -1.26 13.81 -7.03
C GLY A 44 -2.58 13.72 -7.80
N TYR A 45 -3.73 13.99 -7.17
CA TYR A 45 -5.05 13.84 -7.79
C TYR A 45 -5.56 15.15 -8.42
N SER A 46 -6.01 15.09 -9.68
CA SER A 46 -6.91 16.10 -10.24
C SER A 46 -8.34 15.86 -9.73
N ILE A 47 -9.16 16.90 -9.63
CA ILE A 47 -10.56 16.81 -9.16
C ILE A 47 -11.44 15.93 -10.08
N THR A 48 -10.96 15.64 -11.28
CA THR A 48 -11.60 14.75 -12.28
C THR A 48 -11.19 13.29 -12.13
N ASP A 49 -10.14 13.00 -11.37
CA ASP A 49 -9.67 11.65 -11.13
C ASP A 49 -10.57 11.01 -10.08
N TYR A 50 -11.47 10.14 -10.53
CA TYR A 50 -12.22 9.26 -9.64
C TYR A 50 -11.24 8.62 -8.65
N PRO A 51 -11.38 8.81 -7.32
CA PRO A 51 -10.28 8.53 -6.41
C PRO A 51 -10.09 7.02 -6.30
N LYS A 52 -9.13 6.49 -7.05
CA LYS A 52 -8.49 5.22 -6.76
C LYS A 52 -7.35 5.58 -5.83
N GLY A 53 -7.42 5.17 -4.56
CA GLY A 53 -6.36 5.47 -3.56
C GLY A 53 -4.96 5.09 -4.06
N THR A 54 -3.93 5.46 -3.31
CA THR A 54 -2.53 5.20 -3.70
C THR A 54 -2.06 3.88 -3.09
N TRP A 55 -1.45 2.98 -3.89
CA TRP A 55 -0.86 1.75 -3.35
C TRP A 55 0.26 2.06 -2.36
N ILE A 56 0.24 1.36 -1.22
CA ILE A 56 1.36 1.28 -0.27
C ILE A 56 1.85 -0.17 -0.21
N GLY A 57 3.03 -0.42 0.35
CA GLY A 57 3.67 -1.74 0.31
C GLY A 57 3.04 -2.81 1.21
N LEU A 58 1.89 -2.53 1.86
CA LEU A 58 1.26 -3.47 2.78
C LEU A 58 0.39 -4.45 2.00
N ALA A 59 0.73 -5.72 2.09
CA ALA A 59 -0.02 -6.79 1.44
C ALA A 59 -0.04 -8.07 2.29
N ARG A 60 -0.93 -8.98 1.90
CA ARG A 60 -1.09 -10.29 2.51
C ARG A 60 0.05 -11.24 2.10
N ALA A 61 0.69 -11.89 3.07
CA ALA A 61 1.81 -12.81 2.82
C ALA A 61 1.39 -13.99 1.93
N ASP A 62 0.22 -14.60 2.18
CA ASP A 62 -0.34 -15.66 1.35
C ASP A 62 -0.58 -15.25 -0.11
N TYR A 63 -0.71 -13.94 -0.36
CA TYR A 63 -0.81 -13.40 -1.71
C TYR A 63 0.55 -13.12 -2.38
N LEU A 64 1.57 -12.75 -1.60
CA LEU A 64 2.87 -12.34 -2.12
C LEU A 64 3.82 -13.50 -2.37
N ASN A 65 3.85 -14.50 -1.49
CA ASN A 65 4.89 -15.52 -1.49
C ASN A 65 4.38 -16.92 -1.13
N SER A 66 3.09 -17.18 -1.32
CA SER A 66 2.45 -18.48 -1.04
C SER A 66 2.67 -18.98 0.40
N ASN A 67 2.90 -18.05 1.34
CA ASN A 67 2.88 -18.37 2.76
C ASN A 67 1.47 -18.83 3.15
N TRP A 68 1.36 -19.81 4.05
CA TRP A 68 0.08 -20.31 4.53
C TRP A 68 -0.57 -19.37 5.55
N THR A 69 0.16 -18.36 6.02
CA THR A 69 -0.37 -17.33 6.91
C THR A 69 -0.92 -16.15 6.12
N ALA A 70 -2.19 -15.81 6.38
CA ALA A 70 -2.73 -14.51 6.01
C ALA A 70 -2.22 -13.46 7.01
N GLU A 71 -0.92 -13.18 6.97
CA GLU A 71 -0.26 -12.11 7.75
C GLU A 71 -0.01 -10.88 6.86
N TRP A 72 0.05 -9.69 7.47
CA TRP A 72 0.28 -8.44 6.74
C TRP A 72 1.77 -8.23 6.79
N ILE A 73 2.38 -7.97 5.63
CA ILE A 73 3.82 -7.74 5.50
C ILE A 73 4.07 -6.56 4.57
N TRP A 74 5.19 -5.88 4.80
CA TRP A 74 5.69 -4.86 3.88
C TRP A 74 6.53 -5.50 2.77
N THR A 75 6.36 -5.05 1.52
CA THR A 75 7.12 -5.58 0.37
C THR A 75 8.61 -5.28 0.42
N ASP A 76 9.02 -4.27 1.19
CA ASP A 76 10.42 -3.90 1.42
C ASP A 76 11.10 -4.74 2.52
N GLY A 77 10.36 -5.65 3.17
CA GLY A 77 10.86 -6.54 4.22
C GLY A 77 11.01 -5.88 5.60
N THR A 78 10.60 -4.61 5.75
CA THR A 78 10.56 -3.97 7.06
C THR A 78 9.50 -4.61 7.96
N LYS A 79 9.71 -4.52 9.28
CA LYS A 79 8.80 -5.12 10.25
C LYS A 79 7.44 -4.40 10.24
N VAL A 80 6.36 -5.14 10.44
CA VAL A 80 5.04 -4.53 10.69
C VAL A 80 4.93 -4.18 12.17
N ASP A 81 5.25 -2.94 12.50
CA ASP A 81 5.19 -2.37 13.86
C ASP A 81 4.15 -1.25 14.02
N PHE A 82 3.54 -0.83 12.92
CA PHE A 82 2.49 0.19 12.89
C PHE A 82 1.40 -0.17 11.88
N LEU A 83 0.14 -0.05 12.31
CA LEU A 83 -1.05 -0.24 11.48
C LEU A 83 -2.12 0.77 11.88
N ALA A 84 -2.60 1.55 10.92
CA ALA A 84 -3.63 2.57 11.13
C ALA A 84 -4.84 2.32 10.21
N TRP A 85 -5.56 1.24 10.47
CA TRP A 85 -6.72 0.86 9.67
C TRP A 85 -7.83 1.93 9.74
N ALA A 86 -8.41 2.24 8.58
CA ALA A 86 -9.66 3.01 8.54
C ALA A 86 -10.78 2.25 9.29
N PRO A 87 -11.81 2.94 9.81
CA PRO A 87 -12.91 2.29 10.48
C PRO A 87 -13.51 1.15 9.66
N ASN A 88 -13.70 -0.02 10.29
CA ASN A 88 -14.19 -1.25 9.66
C ASN A 88 -13.25 -1.91 8.63
N ARG A 89 -11.95 -1.55 8.63
CA ARG A 89 -10.90 -2.23 7.85
C ARG A 89 -9.95 -3.03 8.75
N PRO A 90 -9.36 -4.13 8.24
CA PRO A 90 -9.78 -4.83 7.02
C PRO A 90 -11.22 -5.35 7.17
N SER A 91 -11.99 -5.39 6.08
CA SER A 91 -13.39 -5.82 6.18
C SER A 91 -13.46 -7.28 6.63
N LYS A 92 -14.55 -7.69 7.32
CA LYS A 92 -14.76 -9.10 7.73
C LYS A 92 -14.81 -10.05 6.53
N SER A 93 -15.06 -9.53 5.33
CA SER A 93 -14.93 -10.21 4.03
C SER A 93 -13.48 -10.16 3.52
N ALA A 94 -12.52 -10.42 4.43
CA ALA A 94 -11.08 -10.25 4.24
C ALA A 94 -10.52 -11.01 3.02
N ASP A 95 -11.24 -12.01 2.54
CA ASP A 95 -10.90 -12.84 1.38
C ASP A 95 -10.64 -12.06 0.08
N LYS A 96 -11.08 -10.78 0.00
CA LYS A 96 -10.87 -9.91 -1.17
C LYS A 96 -9.86 -8.78 -0.97
N GLU A 97 -9.46 -8.45 0.27
CA GLU A 97 -8.56 -7.33 0.55
C GLU A 97 -7.15 -7.84 0.81
N ARG A 98 -6.36 -7.99 -0.26
CA ARG A 98 -4.99 -8.53 -0.18
C ARG A 98 -3.87 -7.48 -0.28
N CYS A 99 -4.23 -6.26 -0.63
CA CYS A 99 -3.32 -5.14 -0.86
C CYS A 99 -3.98 -3.87 -0.34
N VAL A 100 -3.17 -2.91 0.13
CA VAL A 100 -3.68 -1.72 0.83
C VAL A 100 -3.45 -0.44 0.03
N LEU A 101 -4.48 0.42 0.07
CA LEU A 101 -4.46 1.77 -0.48
C LEU A 101 -4.51 2.78 0.66
N VAL A 102 -3.84 3.93 0.47
CA VAL A 102 -3.96 5.15 1.29
C VAL A 102 -4.75 6.24 0.57
#